data_AF-A0A5C7M1F2-F1
#
_entry.id   AF-A0A5C7M1F2-F1
#
_cell.length_a   1.000
_cell.length_b   1.000
_cell.length_c   1.000
_cell.angle_alpha   90.00
_cell.angle_beta   90.00
_cell.angle_gamma   90.00
#
_symmetry.space_group_name_H-M   'P 1'
#
loop_
_entity.id
_entity.type
_entity.pdbx_description
1 polymer ?
#
loop_
_entity_poly.entity_id
_entity_poly.type
_entity_poly.pdbx_seq_one_letter_code
_entity_poly.pdbx_strand_id
1 'polypeptide(L)' 'MDWDKSYAVRYRAKNGRDQWKPTLETLKQCDEDGMGFCLACGASDTLAEPDAVRYECESCGAHKVYGAEELALRGLVA' A
#
# COMPACT_ATOMS: atom_id res chain seq x y z
N MET A 1 -9.81 14.27 12.91
CA MET A 1 -10.50 14.07 11.63
C MET A 1 -10.11 12.68 11.12
N ASP A 2 -11.00 11.70 11.27
CA ASP A 2 -10.89 10.41 10.55
C ASP A 2 -11.43 10.68 9.14
N TRP A 3 -10.54 11.05 8.23
CA TRP A 3 -10.88 11.08 6.80
C TRP A 3 -11.05 9.63 6.36
N ASP A 4 -12.26 9.30 5.90
CA ASP A 4 -12.61 8.01 5.33
C ASP A 4 -11.58 7.64 4.25
N LYS A 5 -10.71 6.67 4.55
CA LYS A 5 -9.78 6.12 3.56
C LYS A 5 -10.55 5.19 2.63
N SER A 6 -11.50 5.70 1.86
CA SER A 6 -12.26 4.91 0.87
C SER A 6 -11.35 4.18 -0.13
N TYR A 7 -10.12 4.67 -0.31
CA TYR A 7 -9.05 4.11 -1.13
C TYR A 7 -8.27 2.94 -0.49
N ALA A 8 -8.53 2.59 0.78
CA ALA A 8 -7.83 1.50 1.45
C ALA A 8 -8.63 0.85 2.60
N VAL A 9 -8.49 -0.47 2.74
CA VAL A 9 -9.13 -1.24 3.81
C VAL A 9 -8.09 -1.67 4.85
N ARG A 10 -8.42 -1.47 6.13
CA ARG A 10 -7.62 -1.99 7.25
C ARG A 10 -7.89 -3.47 7.46
N TYR A 11 -6.84 -4.27 7.61
CA TYR A 11 -6.92 -5.70 7.91
C TYR A 11 -5.94 -6.10 9.03
N ARG A 12 -6.28 -7.18 9.74
CA ARG A 12 -5.39 -7.79 10.74
C ARG A 12 -4.45 -8.76 10.03
N ALA A 13 -3.16 -8.46 10.01
CA ALA A 13 -2.15 -9.36 9.44
C ALA A 13 -1.89 -10.57 10.35
N LYS A 14 -1.30 -11.64 9.79
CA LYS A 14 -0.99 -12.89 10.51
C LYS A 14 -0.10 -12.69 11.76
N ASN A 15 0.71 -11.63 11.78
CA ASN A 15 1.54 -11.26 12.92
C ASN A 15 0.81 -10.42 13.98
N GLY A 16 -0.52 -10.31 13.90
CA GLY A 16 -1.35 -9.55 14.84
C GLY A 16 -1.33 -8.04 14.63
N ARG A 17 -0.57 -7.49 13.68
CA ARG A 17 -0.54 -6.04 13.43
C ARG A 17 -1.66 -5.63 12.48
N ASP A 18 -2.27 -4.49 12.77
CA ASP A 18 -3.17 -3.84 11.82
C ASP A 18 -2.34 -3.26 10.66
N GLN A 19 -2.81 -3.49 9.44
CA GLN A 19 -2.19 -3.03 8.20
C GLN A 19 -3.27 -2.55 7.23
N TRP A 20 -2.84 -1.90 6.16
CA TRP A 20 -3.70 -1.38 5.11
C TRP A 20 -3.48 -2.14 3.83
N LYS A 21 -4.53 -2.33 3.04
CA LYS A 21 -4.45 -2.78 1.65
C LYS A 21 -5.23 -1.81 0.76
N PRO A 22 -4.73 -1.43 -0.42
CA PRO A 22 -5.44 -0.54 -1.32
C PRO A 22 -6.69 -1.22 -1.89
N THR A 23 -7.66 -0.44 -2.33
CA THR A 23 -8.70 -0.95 -3.25
C THR A 23 -8.08 -1.27 -4.60
N LEU A 24 -8.78 -2.05 -5.43
CA LEU A 24 -8.36 -2.31 -6.80
C LEU A 24 -8.16 -1.01 -7.61
N GLU A 25 -8.98 0.01 -7.39
CA GLU A 25 -8.86 1.30 -8.09
C GLU A 25 -7.57 2.02 -7.68
N THR A 26 -7.29 2.11 -6.39
CA THR A 26 -6.06 2.72 -5.87
C THR A 26 -4.82 1.97 -6.31
N LEU A 27 -4.89 0.63 -6.38
CA LEU A 27 -3.78 -0.18 -6.88
C LEU A 27 -3.44 0.15 -8.34
N LYS A 28 -4.46 0.29 -9.20
CA LYS A 28 -4.26 0.65 -10.61
C LYS A 28 -3.66 2.04 -10.75
N GLN A 29 -4.17 3.00 -9.98
CA GLN A 29 -3.62 4.35 -10.00
C GLN A 29 -2.14 4.37 -9.56
N CYS A 30 -1.78 3.59 -8.54
CA CYS A 30 -0.39 3.43 -8.12
C CYS A 30 0.50 2.88 -9.25
N ASP A 31 0.01 1.88 -10.01
CA ASP A 31 0.72 1.33 -11.18
C ASP A 31 0.95 2.38 -12.27
N GLU A 32 -0.11 3.12 -12.63
CA GLU A 32 -0.06 4.15 -13.68
C GLU A 32 0.85 5.34 -13.30
N ASP A 33 0.84 5.74 -12.03
CA ASP A 33 1.62 6.85 -11.51
C ASP A 33 3.06 6.47 -11.12
N GLY A 34 3.42 5.17 -11.16
CA GLY A 34 4.74 4.69 -10.71
C GLY A 34 4.95 4.85 -9.19
N MET A 35 3.87 4.70 -8.43
CA MET A 35 3.83 4.87 -6.97
C MET A 35 3.65 3.53 -6.27
N GLY A 36 4.22 3.41 -5.08
CA GLY A 36 4.02 2.27 -4.19
C GLY A 36 3.00 2.57 -3.09
N PHE A 37 2.36 1.52 -2.57
CA PHE A 37 1.43 1.64 -1.46
C PHE A 37 2.05 1.13 -0.15
N CYS A 38 1.96 1.93 0.91
CA CYS A 38 2.46 1.58 2.23
C CYS A 38 1.45 0.75 3.03
N LEU A 39 1.77 -0.51 3.31
CA LEU A 39 0.92 -1.37 4.15
C LEU A 39 0.86 -0.94 5.63
N ALA A 40 1.78 -0.08 6.10
CA ALA A 40 1.82 0.38 7.50
C ALA A 40 0.82 1.51 7.78
N CYS A 41 0.83 2.54 6.95
CA CYS A 41 0.03 3.75 7.15
C CYS A 41 -1.08 3.92 6.09
N GLY A 42 -1.02 3.18 4.97
CA GLY A 42 -1.96 3.27 3.86
C GLY A 42 -1.74 4.50 2.97
N ALA A 43 -0.51 5.00 2.87
CA ALA A 43 -0.17 6.12 2.00
C ALA A 43 0.38 5.62 0.64
N SER A 44 0.25 6.42 -0.41
CA SER A 44 0.63 6.07 -1.80
C SER A 44 1.47 7.17 -2.46
N ASP A 45 2.24 7.89 -1.66
CA ASP A 45 3.06 9.05 -2.06
C ASP A 45 4.52 8.71 -2.40
N THR A 46 4.94 7.46 -2.20
CA THR A 46 6.32 7.03 -2.42
C THR A 46 6.50 6.47 -3.82
N LEU A 47 7.42 7.04 -4.60
CA LEU A 47 7.81 6.49 -5.91
C LEU A 47 8.34 5.06 -5.74
N ALA A 48 7.75 4.11 -6.48
CA ALA A 48 8.16 2.72 -6.41
C ALA A 48 7.84 1.99 -7.73
N GLU A 49 8.79 1.18 -8.18
CA GLU A 49 8.60 0.24 -9.29
C GLU A 49 7.46 -0.74 -8.98
N PRO A 50 6.79 -1.32 -10.01
CA PRO A 50 5.63 -2.18 -9.81
C PRO A 50 5.95 -3.47 -9.02
N ASP A 51 7.19 -3.95 -9.08
CA ASP A 51 7.69 -5.09 -8.31
C ASP A 51 8.37 -4.71 -6.98
N ALA A 52 8.35 -3.42 -6.59
CA ALA A 52 9.07 -2.95 -5.41
C ALA A 52 8.64 -3.67 -4.12
N VAL A 53 9.62 -3.96 -3.25
CA VAL A 53 9.44 -4.73 -2.02
C VAL A 53 10.05 -4.00 -0.83
N ARG A 54 9.23 -3.60 0.14
CA ARG A 54 9.65 -3.01 1.42
C ARG A 54 10.51 -1.75 1.28
N TYR A 55 10.18 -0.90 0.31
CA TYR A 55 10.79 0.44 0.25
C TYR A 55 10.38 1.25 1.50
N GLU A 56 11.21 2.22 1.85
CA GLU A 56 10.92 3.15 2.94
C GLU A 56 9.80 4.09 2.53
N CYS A 57 8.79 4.23 3.38
CA CYS A 57 7.66 5.13 3.14
C CYS A 57 8.02 6.56 3.52
N GLU A 58 7.87 7.51 2.59
CA GLU A 58 8.14 8.94 2.82
C GLU A 58 7.17 9.56 3.84
N SER A 59 5.95 9.03 3.95
CA SER A 59 4.94 9.51 4.91
C SER A 59 5.17 9.04 6.37
N CYS A 60 5.68 7.82 6.58
CA CYS A 60 5.76 7.23 7.95
C CYS A 60 7.11 6.60 8.33
N GLY A 61 8.09 6.55 7.42
CA GLY A 61 9.40 5.93 7.63
C GLY A 61 9.41 4.40 7.72
N ALA A 62 8.26 3.74 7.57
CA ALA A 62 8.21 2.28 7.62
C ALA A 62 8.66 1.65 6.30
N HIS A 63 9.45 0.57 6.39
CA HIS A 63 9.88 -0.24 5.24
C HIS A 63 8.77 -1.21 4.80
N LYS A 64 7.66 -0.63 4.33
CA LYS A 64 6.42 -1.33 3.99
C LYS A 64 5.73 -0.79 2.74
N VAL A 65 6.45 -0.07 1.89
CA VAL A 65 5.98 0.29 0.55
C VAL A 65 6.18 -0.90 -0.38
N TYR A 66 5.16 -1.20 -1.16
CA TYR A 66 5.18 -2.25 -2.18
C TYR A 66 4.60 -1.72 -3.49
N GLY A 67 5.14 -2.19 -4.62
CA GLY A 67 4.63 -1.88 -5.95
C GLY A 67 3.30 -2.59 -6.24
N ALA A 68 2.61 -2.13 -7.28
CA ALA A 68 1.28 -2.60 -7.62
C ALA A 68 1.22 -4.09 -8.01
N GLU A 69 2.16 -4.57 -8.84
CA GLU A 69 2.23 -5.98 -9.24
C GLU A 69 2.54 -6.90 -8.06
N GLU A 70 3.46 -6.48 -7.18
CA GLU A 70 3.81 -7.24 -5.97
C GLU A 70 2.63 -7.34 -4.98
N LEU A 71 1.85 -6.27 -4.82
CA LEU A 71 0.63 -6.30 -4.02
C LEU A 71 -0.44 -7.23 -4.60
N ALA A 72 -0.60 -7.22 -5.93
CA ALA A 72 -1.50 -8.12 -6.63
C ALA A 72 -1.09 -9.60 -6.46
N LEU A 73 0.19 -9.93 -6.66
CA LEU A 73 0.73 -11.29 -6.50
C LEU A 73 0.57 -11.82 -5.06
N ARG A 74 0.67 -10.95 -4.07
CA ARG A 74 0.49 -11.29 -2.65
C ARG A 74 -0.98 -11.39 -2.22
N GLY A 75 -1.93 -11.00 -3.08
CA GLY A 75 -3.35 -10.93 -2.75
C GLY A 75 -3.66 -9.84 -1.70
N LEU A 76 -2.87 -8.77 -1.67
CA LEU A 76 -3.00 -7.67 -0.72
C LEU A 76 -3.78 -6.49 -1.34
N VAL A 77 -4.96 -6.79 -1.86
CA VAL A 77 -5.89 -5.83 -2.49
C VAL A 77 -7.28 -6.03 -1.89
N ALA A 78 -8.04 -4.96 -1.71
CA ALA A 78 -9.43 -4.98 -1.23
C ALA A 78 -10.44 -5.09 -2.37
#